data_AF-A0A7C0YQF6-F1
#
_entry.id   AF-A0A7C0YQF6-F1
#
_cell.length_a   1.000
_cell.length_b   1.000
_cell.length_c   1.000
_cell.angle_alpha   90.00
_cell.angle_beta   90.00
_cell.angle_gamma   90.00
#
_symmetry.space_group_name_H-M   'P 1'
#
loop_
_entity.id
_entity.type
_entity.pdbx_description
1 polymer ?
#
loop_
_entity_poly.entity_id
_entity_poly.type
_entity_poly.pdbx_seq_one_letter_code
_entity_poly.pdbx_strand_id
1 'polypeptide(L)'
;LRDINSPSLKLLLDTFHMNIEEPLIEESIKKAGKKIGHFHVADSNRLAPGMGHLDFKSIIGSLKETGYEGFLSAEVIIKPSLGVVLEYTKKTLGHLL
;
A
#
# COMPACT_ATOMS: atom_id res chain seq x y z
N LEU A 1 15.90 -9.22 7.08
CA LEU A 1 16.51 -7.87 7.25
C LEU A 1 17.67 -7.86 8.24
N ARG A 2 17.46 -8.27 9.50
CA ARG A 2 18.50 -8.21 10.55
C ARG A 2 19.73 -9.05 10.19
N ASP A 3 19.52 -10.27 9.71
CA ASP A 3 20.62 -11.20 9.46
C ASP A 3 21.52 -10.77 8.30
N ILE A 4 20.95 -10.11 7.28
CA ILE A 4 21.70 -9.56 6.14
C ILE A 4 22.35 -8.22 6.48
N ASN A 5 21.76 -7.45 7.40
CA ASN A 5 22.27 -6.15 7.89
C ASN A 5 22.80 -5.20 6.79
N SER A 6 22.10 -5.11 5.66
CA SER A 6 22.48 -4.22 4.56
C SER A 6 21.58 -2.99 4.50
N PRO A 7 22.15 -1.78 4.38
CA PRO A 7 21.37 -0.55 4.22
C PRO A 7 20.59 -0.51 2.89
N SER A 8 21.03 -1.25 1.89
CA SER A 8 20.39 -1.34 0.57
C SER A 8 19.21 -2.30 0.53
N LEU A 9 18.99 -3.08 1.59
CA LEU A 9 17.86 -4.02 1.67
C LEU A 9 16.70 -3.37 2.43
N LYS A 10 15.55 -3.24 1.76
CA LYS A 10 14.33 -2.63 2.30
C LYS A 10 13.11 -3.52 2.06
N LEU A 11 12.00 -3.22 2.73
CA LEU A 11 10.73 -3.91 2.54
C LEU A 11 9.93 -3.27 1.42
N LEU A 12 9.31 -4.10 0.59
CA LEU A 12 8.16 -3.75 -0.22
C LEU A 12 6.92 -4.19 0.56
N LEU A 13 6.02 -3.24 0.87
CA LEU A 13 4.72 -3.55 1.45
C LEU A 13 3.67 -3.49 0.35
N ASP A 14 2.74 -4.44 0.35
CA ASP A 14 1.70 -4.57 -0.66
C ASP A 14 0.34 -4.82 0.02
N THR A 15 -0.62 -3.92 -0.19
CA THR A 15 -1.89 -3.99 0.54
C THR A 15 -2.75 -5.20 0.18
N PHE A 16 -2.62 -5.76 -1.02
CA PHE A 16 -3.37 -6.96 -1.39
C PHE A 16 -2.84 -8.18 -0.64
N HIS A 17 -1.52 -8.35 -0.57
CA HIS A 17 -0.91 -9.45 0.19
C HIS A 17 -1.07 -9.28 1.70
N MET A 18 -0.87 -8.05 2.20
CA MET A 18 -1.05 -7.77 3.63
C MET A 18 -2.50 -8.01 4.08
N ASN A 19 -3.50 -7.75 3.23
CA ASN A 19 -4.90 -8.08 3.53
C ASN A 19 -5.14 -9.59 3.74
N ILE A 20 -4.33 -10.45 3.14
CA ILE A 20 -4.45 -11.91 3.26
C ILE A 20 -3.67 -12.42 4.48
N GLU A 21 -2.49 -11.86 4.73
CA GLU A 21 -1.52 -12.43 5.67
C GLU A 21 -1.47 -11.72 7.03
N GLU A 22 -1.69 -10.40 7.06
CA GLU A 22 -1.53 -9.62 8.27
C GLU A 22 -2.83 -9.55 9.06
N PRO A 23 -2.79 -9.73 10.39
CA PRO A 23 -3.98 -9.55 11.24
C PRO A 23 -4.51 -8.12 11.21
N LEU A 24 -3.60 -7.13 11.16
CA LEU A 24 -3.88 -5.70 11.06
C LEU A 24 -2.80 -5.05 10.19
N ILE A 25 -3.22 -4.44 9.09
CA ILE A 25 -2.31 -3.86 8.09
C ILE A 25 -1.56 -2.66 8.70
N GLU A 26 -2.26 -1.80 9.42
CA GLU A 26 -1.75 -0.56 10.03
C GLU A 26 -0.62 -0.83 11.02
N GLU A 27 -0.81 -1.81 11.90
CA GLU A 27 0.20 -2.18 12.90
C GLU A 27 1.44 -2.80 12.24
N SER A 28 1.24 -3.53 11.14
CA SER A 28 2.33 -4.09 10.34
C SER A 28 3.14 -3.01 9.63
N ILE A 29 2.47 -1.98 9.10
CA ILE A 29 3.11 -0.77 8.53
C ILE A 29 3.95 -0.06 9.60
N LYS A 30 3.37 0.22 10.77
CA LYS A 30 4.08 0.89 11.88
C LYS A 30 5.31 0.08 12.33
N LYS A 31 5.19 -1.24 12.42
CA LYS A 31 6.28 -2.16 12.77
C LYS A 31 7.40 -2.18 11.71
N ALA A 32 7.05 -2.07 10.43
CA ALA A 32 8.02 -1.94 9.35
C ALA A 32 8.78 -0.60 9.46
N GLY A 33 8.08 0.50 9.70
CA GLY A 33 8.67 1.82 9.97
C GLY A 33 9.65 2.26 8.89
N LYS A 34 10.82 2.78 9.29
CA LYS A 34 11.89 3.25 8.36
C LYS A 34 12.54 2.18 7.48
N LYS A 35 12.09 0.92 7.58
CA LYS A 35 12.58 -0.19 6.74
C LYS A 35 11.78 -0.31 5.44
N ILE A 36 10.65 0.40 5.33
CA ILE A 36 9.85 0.46 4.11
C ILE A 36 10.67 1.18 3.03
N GLY A 37 10.87 0.50 1.90
CA GLY A 37 11.55 1.06 0.71
C GLY A 37 10.54 1.41 -0.38
N HIS A 38 9.50 0.61 -0.54
CA HIS A 38 8.45 0.86 -1.51
C HIS A 38 7.09 0.35 -1.04
N PHE A 39 6.01 0.83 -1.66
CA PHE A 39 4.64 0.54 -1.25
C PHE A 39 3.74 0.36 -2.46
N HIS A 40 3.11 -0.81 -2.57
CA HIS A 40 2.12 -1.13 -3.57
C HIS A 40 0.71 -1.01 -2.99
N VAL A 41 -0.20 -0.49 -3.81
CA VAL A 41 -1.62 -0.34 -3.49
C VAL A 41 -2.47 -1.11 -4.48
N ALA A 42 -3.27 -2.01 -3.93
CA ALA A 42 -4.36 -2.72 -4.59
C ALA A 42 -5.42 -3.03 -3.53
N ASP A 43 -6.69 -2.95 -3.89
CA ASP A 43 -7.76 -3.25 -2.94
C ASP A 43 -7.81 -4.76 -2.64
N SER A 44 -8.64 -5.18 -1.68
CA SER A 44 -8.69 -6.56 -1.18
C SER A 44 -8.99 -7.62 -2.24
N ASN A 45 -9.55 -7.22 -3.39
CA ASN A 45 -9.84 -8.07 -4.55
C ASN A 45 -8.82 -7.91 -5.71
N ARG A 46 -7.67 -7.29 -5.45
CA ARG A 46 -6.60 -6.95 -6.41
C ARG A 46 -7.00 -5.98 -7.52
N LEU A 47 -8.14 -5.30 -7.37
CA LEU A 47 -8.57 -4.21 -8.25
C LEU A 47 -8.06 -2.85 -7.74
N ALA A 48 -8.45 -1.78 -8.42
CA ALA A 48 -8.09 -0.42 -8.04
C ALA A 48 -8.55 -0.08 -6.61
N PRO A 49 -7.76 0.71 -5.85
CA PRO A 49 -8.18 1.25 -4.56
C PRO A 49 -9.58 1.87 -4.60
N GLY A 50 -10.46 1.45 -3.69
CA GLY A 50 -11.86 1.87 -3.62
C GLY A 50 -12.84 0.98 -4.38
N MET A 51 -12.37 -0.13 -4.96
CA MET A 51 -13.21 -1.15 -5.60
C MET A 51 -13.39 -2.41 -4.73
N GLY A 52 -12.82 -2.44 -3.53
CA GLY A 52 -12.98 -3.49 -2.53
C GLY A 52 -13.40 -2.91 -1.19
N HIS A 53 -12.81 -3.41 -0.10
CA HIS A 53 -13.20 -3.04 1.26
C HIS A 53 -12.04 -2.51 2.12
N LEU A 54 -10.84 -2.31 1.57
CA LEU A 54 -9.72 -1.78 2.35
C LEU A 54 -9.94 -0.32 2.72
N ASP A 55 -9.68 0.01 4.00
CA ASP A 55 -9.67 1.40 4.46
C ASP A 55 -8.33 2.06 4.13
N PHE A 56 -8.24 2.60 2.91
CA PHE A 56 -7.04 3.30 2.46
C PHE A 56 -6.75 4.57 3.26
N LYS A 57 -7.74 5.20 3.90
CA LYS A 57 -7.49 6.38 4.73
C LYS A 57 -6.65 6.00 5.95
N SER A 58 -7.04 4.91 6.62
CA SER A 58 -6.32 4.36 7.78
C SER A 58 -4.92 3.84 7.39
N ILE A 59 -4.84 3.08 6.29
CA ILE A 59 -3.59 2.51 5.76
C ILE A 59 -2.58 3.61 5.39
N ILE A 60 -3.00 4.60 4.58
CA ILE A 60 -2.12 5.70 4.16
C ILE A 60 -1.76 6.60 5.35
N GLY A 61 -2.68 6.82 6.29
CA GLY A 61 -2.38 7.51 7.55
C GLY A 61 -1.24 6.84 8.32
N SER A 62 -1.33 5.52 8.51
CA SER A 62 -0.30 4.72 9.19
C SER A 62 1.03 4.75 8.44
N LEU A 63 1.00 4.74 7.10
CA LEU A 63 2.22 4.88 6.29
C LEU A 63 2.88 6.25 6.48
N LYS A 64 2.11 7.33 6.50
CA LYS A 64 2.61 8.69 6.76
C LYS A 64 3.24 8.80 8.15
N GLU A 65 2.68 8.18 9.17
CA GLU A 65 3.25 8.15 10.54
C GLU A 65 4.66 7.54 10.59
N THR A 66 5.00 6.64 9.65
CA THR A 66 6.36 6.09 9.56
C THR A 66 7.40 7.07 8.99
N GLY A 67 6.96 8.19 8.41
CA GLY A 67 7.79 9.14 7.66
C GLY A 67 8.16 8.63 6.27
N TYR A 68 7.32 7.81 5.64
CA TYR A 68 7.54 7.36 4.27
C TYR A 68 7.23 8.49 3.27
N GLU A 69 8.22 8.87 2.45
CA GLU A 69 8.13 9.96 1.47
C GLU A 69 8.23 9.46 0.02
N GLY A 70 8.26 8.14 -0.19
CA GLY A 70 8.38 7.54 -1.51
C GLY A 70 7.06 7.44 -2.26
N PHE A 71 7.10 6.80 -3.44
CA PHE A 71 5.93 6.65 -4.30
C PHE A 71 5.03 5.50 -3.85
N LEU A 72 3.73 5.67 -4.08
CA LEU A 72 2.78 4.56 -4.12
C LEU A 72 2.68 4.03 -5.56
N SER A 73 2.74 2.72 -5.73
CA SER A 73 2.53 2.06 -7.03
C SER A 73 1.22 1.31 -7.04
N ALA A 74 0.37 1.55 -8.04
CA ALA A 74 -0.89 0.82 -8.20
C ALA A 74 -0.64 -0.51 -8.93
N GLU A 75 -0.35 -1.58 -8.17
CA GLU A 75 -0.18 -2.94 -8.71
C GLU A 75 -1.53 -3.66 -8.80
N VAL A 76 -2.34 -3.30 -9.79
CA VAL A 76 -3.74 -3.72 -9.89
C VAL A 76 -4.05 -4.45 -11.19
N ILE A 77 -5.07 -5.29 -11.17
CA ILE A 77 -5.62 -5.85 -12.40
C ILE A 77 -6.39 -4.74 -13.14
N ILE A 78 -6.08 -4.58 -14.43
CA ILE A 78 -6.76 -3.58 -15.27
C ILE A 78 -8.15 -4.09 -15.67
N LYS A 79 -9.16 -3.76 -14.85
CA LYS A 79 -10.56 -4.09 -15.09
C LYS A 79 -11.49 -2.93 -14.67
N PRO A 80 -12.56 -2.65 -15.43
CA PRO A 80 -12.83 -3.13 -16.80
C PRO A 80 -11.93 -2.43 -17.85
N SER A 81 -11.30 -1.31 -17.51
CA SER A 81 -10.39 -0.57 -18.39
C SER A 81 -9.40 0.27 -17.57
N LEU A 82 -8.32 0.73 -18.20
CA LEU A 82 -7.35 1.61 -17.55
C LEU A 82 -8.00 2.93 -17.08
N GLY A 83 -8.93 3.49 -17.85
CA GLY A 83 -9.62 4.73 -17.48
C GLY A 83 -10.37 4.60 -16.15
N VAL A 84 -11.10 3.50 -15.96
CA VAL A 84 -11.82 3.23 -14.71
C VAL A 84 -10.84 3.01 -13.55
N VAL A 85 -9.76 2.28 -13.78
CA VAL A 85 -8.72 2.06 -12.75
C VAL A 85 -8.12 3.39 -12.29
N LEU A 86 -7.75 4.28 -13.22
CA LEU A 86 -7.19 5.58 -12.89
C LEU A 86 -8.19 6.47 -12.15
N GLU A 87 -9.47 6.45 -12.55
CA GLU A 87 -10.53 7.21 -11.90
C GLU A 87 -10.70 6.79 -10.44
N TYR A 88 -10.89 5.49 -10.18
CA TYR A 88 -11.05 4.96 -8.83
C TYR A 88 -9.81 5.20 -7.97
N THR A 89 -8.62 4.91 -8.51
CA THR A 89 -7.36 5.13 -7.78
C THR A 89 -7.21 6.61 -7.39
N LYS A 90 -7.47 7.53 -8.32
CA LYS A 90 -7.38 8.97 -8.06
C LYS A 90 -8.44 9.45 -7.06
N LYS A 91 -9.68 8.97 -7.18
CA LYS A 91 -10.77 9.31 -6.26
C LYS A 91 -10.46 8.86 -4.84
N THR A 92 -9.97 7.63 -4.69
CA THR A 92 -9.70 7.01 -3.38
C THR A 92 -8.44 7.58 -2.73
N LEU A 93 -7.33 7.69 -3.46
CA LEU A 93 -6.03 8.05 -2.89
C LEU A 93 -5.65 9.52 -3.07
N GLY A 94 -6.20 10.21 -4.07
CA GLY A 94 -5.70 11.53 -4.48
C GLY A 94 -5.83 12.64 -3.43
N HIS A 95 -6.73 12.50 -2.47
CA HIS A 95 -6.90 13.42 -1.34
C HIS A 95 -6.19 12.94 -0.06
N LEU A 96 -5.63 11.73 -0.08
CA LEU A 96 -4.88 11.12 1.02
C LEU A 96 -3.38 11.33 0.87
N LEU A 97 -2.91 11.63 -0.35
CA LEU A 97 -1.54 12.02 -0.67
C LEU A 97 -1.31 13.48 -0.30
#